data_AF-A0A7Z9PZG9-F1
#
_entry.id   AF-A0A7Z9PZG9-F1
#
_cell.length_a   1.000
_cell.length_b   1.000
_cell.length_c   1.000
_cell.angle_alpha   90.00
_cell.angle_beta   90.00
_cell.angle_gamma   90.00
#
_symmetry.space_group_name_H-M   'P 1'
#
loop_
_entity.id
_entity.type
_entity.pdbx_description
1 polymer ?
#
loop_
_entity_poly.entity_id
_entity_poly.type
_entity_poly.pdbx_seq_one_letter_code
_entity_poly.pdbx_strand_id
1 'polypeptide(L)'
;MFKLLHYLPIGTTLISVSFIVTLMRRAKLREYPPHLLWWAMGVLFYGLGTLLESIITLSGNTLLLNRLWYWAGAILGAYPLATGSVYLLHKRKLAHTLTAISM
;
A
#
# COMPACT_ATOMS: atom_id res chain seq x y z
N MET A 1 24.62 -14.70 9.16
CA MET A 1 23.18 -15.00 9.25
C MET A 1 22.28 -13.77 9.00
N PHE A 2 22.59 -12.55 9.48
CA PHE A 2 21.68 -11.39 9.41
C PHE A 2 21.65 -10.59 8.09
N LYS A 3 22.60 -10.77 7.16
CA LYS A 3 22.68 -9.94 5.94
C LYS A 3 21.48 -10.08 5.00
N LEU A 4 20.87 -11.27 4.87
CA LEU A 4 19.70 -11.48 3.99
C LEU A 4 18.45 -10.73 4.46
N LEU A 5 18.29 -10.52 5.77
CA LEU A 5 17.11 -9.86 6.33
C LEU A 5 17.01 -8.40 5.89
N HIS A 6 18.15 -7.73 5.71
CA HIS A 6 18.20 -6.33 5.25
C HIS A 6 17.76 -6.14 3.79
N TYR A 7 17.76 -7.20 2.99
CA TYR A 7 17.31 -7.17 1.59
C TYR A 7 15.85 -7.63 1.42
N LEU A 8 15.22 -8.18 2.46
CA LEU A 8 13.80 -8.55 2.41
C LEU A 8 12.90 -7.38 2.01
N PRO A 9 13.06 -6.15 2.55
CA PRO A 9 12.20 -5.03 2.18
C PRO A 9 12.30 -4.68 0.69
N ILE A 10 13.49 -4.84 0.09
CA ILE A 10 13.70 -4.62 -1.36
C ILE A 10 12.91 -5.65 -2.18
N GLY A 11 13.00 -6.93 -1.79
CA GLY A 11 12.21 -8.00 -2.42
C GLY A 11 10.72 -7.71 -2.33
N THR A 12 10.25 -7.26 -1.16
CA THR A 12 8.84 -6.91 -0.93
C THR A 12 8.41 -5.69 -1.74
N THR A 13 9.27 -4.69 -1.94
CA THR A 13 8.99 -3.54 -2.83
C THR A 13 8.78 -4.01 -4.27
N LEU A 14 9.64 -4.89 -4.79
CA LEU A 14 9.50 -5.44 -6.15
C LEU A 14 8.22 -6.27 -6.33
N ILE A 15 7.86 -7.06 -5.31
CA ILE A 15 6.59 -7.79 -5.27
C ILE A 15 5.42 -6.80 -5.30
N SER A 16 5.47 -5.75 -4.49
CA SER A 16 4.42 -4.71 -4.43
C SER A 16 4.21 -4.04 -5.79
N VAL A 17 5.30 -3.69 -6.49
CA VAL A 17 5.23 -3.16 -7.87
C VAL A 17 4.52 -4.13 -8.80
N SER A 18 4.84 -5.42 -8.73
CA SER A 18 4.20 -6.46 -9.55
C SER A 18 2.69 -6.57 -9.29
N PHE A 19 2.27 -6.45 -8.02
CA PHE A 19 0.86 -6.42 -7.65
C PHE A 19 0.15 -5.16 -8.14
N ILE A 20 0.77 -3.98 -8.03
CA ILE A 20 0.21 -2.72 -8.54
C ILE A 20 -0.03 -2.82 -10.05
N VAL A 21 0.95 -3.33 -10.81
CA VAL A 21 0.80 -3.54 -12.27
C VAL A 21 -0.36 -4.48 -12.57
N THR A 22 -0.48 -5.57 -11.82
CA THR A 22 -1.56 -6.56 -12.00
C THR A 22 -2.93 -5.96 -11.68
N LEU A 23 -3.04 -5.22 -10.57
CA LEU A 23 -4.27 -4.52 -10.16
C LEU A 23 -4.67 -3.47 -11.19
N MET A 24 -3.73 -2.68 -11.70
CA MET A 24 -4.01 -1.65 -12.70
C MET A 24 -4.41 -2.24 -14.05
N ARG A 25 -3.77 -3.33 -14.49
CA ARG A 25 -4.22 -4.07 -15.69
C ARG A 25 -5.64 -4.59 -15.50
N ARG A 26 -5.94 -5.21 -14.36
CA ARG A 26 -7.29 -5.70 -14.05
C ARG A 26 -8.31 -4.56 -13.95
N ALA A 27 -7.92 -3.42 -13.39
CA ALA A 27 -8.77 -2.25 -13.29
C ALA A 27 -9.12 -1.72 -14.69
N LYS A 28 -8.15 -1.60 -15.59
CA LYS A 28 -8.37 -1.20 -16.98
C LYS A 28 -9.35 -2.13 -17.71
N LEU A 29 -9.24 -3.45 -17.52
CA LEU A 29 -10.15 -4.44 -18.10
C LEU A 29 -11.58 -4.41 -17.53
N ARG A 30 -11.79 -3.75 -16.39
CA ARG A 30 -13.07 -3.70 -15.67
C ARG A 30 -13.60 -2.27 -15.50
N GLU A 31 -13.11 -1.34 -16.31
CA GLU A 31 -13.50 0.09 -16.28
C GLU A 31 -13.26 0.76 -14.92
N TYR A 32 -12.13 0.44 -14.29
CA TYR A 32 -11.63 1.08 -13.06
C TYR A 32 -12.60 1.02 -11.88
N PRO A 33 -13.00 -0.18 -11.42
CA PRO A 33 -13.90 -0.29 -10.28
C PRO A 33 -13.21 0.21 -9.00
N PRO A 34 -13.92 0.91 -8.10
CA PRO A 34 -13.30 1.57 -6.94
C PRO A 34 -12.46 0.65 -6.04
N HIS A 35 -12.89 -0.60 -5.82
CA HIS A 35 -12.14 -1.53 -4.97
C HIS A 35 -10.73 -1.82 -5.49
N LEU A 36 -10.54 -1.95 -6.81
CA LEU A 36 -9.22 -2.19 -7.40
C LEU A 36 -8.31 -0.96 -7.30
N LEU A 37 -8.88 0.24 -7.39
CA LEU A 37 -8.14 1.50 -7.23
C LEU A 37 -7.67 1.68 -5.79
N TRP A 38 -8.56 1.44 -4.83
CA TRP A 38 -8.24 1.49 -3.39
C TRP A 38 -7.19 0.45 -3.00
N TRP A 39 -7.32 -0.79 -3.49
CA TRP A 39 -6.29 -1.80 -3.29
C TRP A 39 -4.96 -1.41 -3.91
N ALA A 40 -4.94 -0.88 -5.13
CA ALA A 40 -3.70 -0.44 -5.76
C ALA A 40 -3.02 0.70 -4.98
N MET A 41 -3.79 1.64 -4.45
CA MET A 41 -3.29 2.69 -3.56
C MET A 41 -2.70 2.10 -2.27
N GLY A 42 -3.35 1.10 -1.67
CA GLY A 42 -2.84 0.44 -0.48
C GLY A 42 -1.54 -0.32 -0.71
N VAL A 43 -1.46 -1.08 -1.81
CA VAL A 43 -0.22 -1.77 -2.21
C VAL A 43 0.89 -0.77 -2.57
N LEU A 44 0.55 0.37 -3.16
CA LEU A 44 1.51 1.46 -3.40
C LEU A 44 2.14 1.96 -2.10
N PHE A 45 1.32 2.29 -1.11
CA PHE A 45 1.82 2.77 0.19
C PHE A 45 2.58 1.69 0.97
N TYR A 46 2.16 0.44 0.86
CA TYR A 46 2.92 -0.70 1.39
C TYR A 46 4.30 -0.84 0.71
N GLY A 47 4.35 -0.73 -0.63
CA GLY A 47 5.59 -0.72 -1.39
C GLY A 47 6.50 0.45 -1.02
N LEU A 48 5.94 1.66 -0.84
CA LEU A 48 6.68 2.83 -0.37
C LEU A 48 7.21 2.65 1.06
N GLY A 49 6.41 2.06 1.96
CA GLY A 49 6.83 1.74 3.31
C GLY A 49 8.02 0.79 3.33
N THR A 50 7.96 -0.30 2.56
CA THR A 50 9.08 -1.27 2.46
C THR A 50 10.31 -0.67 1.76
N LEU A 51 10.12 0.22 0.78
CA LEU A 51 11.21 0.96 0.16
C LEU A 51 11.91 1.87 1.20
N LEU A 52 11.15 2.63 1.97
CA LEU A 52 11.69 3.50 3.01
C LEU A 52 12.38 2.68 4.12
N GLU A 53 11.83 1.53 4.48
CA GLU A 53 12.46 0.59 5.40
C GLU A 53 13.82 0.09 4.87
N SER A 54 13.90 -0.24 3.57
CA SER A 54 15.17 -0.63 2.94
C SER A 54 16.20 0.49 3.00
N ILE A 55 15.78 1.74 2.78
CA ILE A 55 16.65 2.92 2.84
C ILE A 55 17.13 3.15 4.27
N ILE A 56 16.23 3.09 5.25
CA ILE A 56 16.57 3.23 6.68
C ILE A 56 17.57 2.15 7.10
N THR A 57 17.39 0.93 6.61
CA THR A 57 18.23 -0.21 6.98
C THR A 57 19.63 -0.13 6.36
N LEU A 58 19.74 0.36 5.11
CA LEU A 58 21.01 0.41 4.39
C LEU A 58 21.80 1.71 4.64
N SER A 59 21.10 2.84 4.73
CA SER A 59 21.70 4.18 4.82
C SER A 59 21.60 4.80 6.22
N GLY A 60 20.94 4.12 7.16
CA GLY A 60 20.69 4.62 8.51
C GLY A 60 19.39 5.40 8.65
N ASN A 61 18.88 5.48 9.88
CA ASN A 61 17.62 6.15 10.19
C ASN A 61 17.81 7.66 10.40
N THR A 62 16.90 8.46 9.85
CA THR A 62 16.78 9.90 10.15
C THR A 62 15.35 10.20 10.58
N LEU A 63 15.14 11.32 11.29
CA LEU A 63 13.79 11.74 11.70
C LEU A 63 12.84 11.88 10.51
N LEU A 64 13.34 12.40 9.38
CA LEU A 64 12.55 12.56 8.16
C LEU A 64 12.17 11.21 7.55
N LEU A 65 13.13 10.29 7.39
CA LEU A 65 12.84 8.95 6.84
C LEU A 65 11.87 8.18 7.73
N ASN A 66 12.03 8.26 9.05
CA ASN A 66 11.14 7.60 9.99
C ASN A 66 9.71 8.15 9.89
N ARG A 67 9.55 9.48 9.81
CA ARG A 67 8.24 10.12 9.60
C ARG A 67 7.59 9.67 8.29
N LEU A 68 8.35 9.66 7.19
CA LEU A 68 7.84 9.22 5.89
C LEU A 68 7.44 7.74 5.93
N TRP A 69 8.25 6.89 6.56
CA TRP A 69 7.97 5.48 6.72
C TRP A 69 6.69 5.25 7.53
N TYR A 70 6.49 6.03 8.60
CA TYR A 70 5.31 5.96 9.46
C TYR A 70 4.04 6.32 8.69
N TRP A 71 4.07 7.44 7.95
CA TRP A 71 2.92 7.85 7.13
C TRP A 71 2.63 6.85 6.00
N ALA A 72 3.65 6.44 5.25
CA ALA A 72 3.47 5.54 4.11
C ALA A 72 3.08 4.13 4.55
N GLY A 73 3.88 3.49 5.39
CA GLY A 73 3.71 2.09 5.75
C GLY A 73 2.62 1.87 6.82
N ALA A 74 2.70 2.60 7.94
CA ALA A 74 1.87 2.30 9.10
C ALA A 74 0.44 2.84 8.97
N ILE A 75 0.28 4.04 8.41
CA ILE A 75 -1.04 4.70 8.31
C ILE A 75 -1.69 4.41 6.95
N LEU A 76 -1.02 4.82 5.87
CA LEU A 76 -1.60 4.81 4.53
C LEU A 76 -1.53 3.45 3.82
N GLY A 77 -0.80 2.48 4.35
CA GLY A 77 -0.78 1.12 3.79
C GLY A 77 -2.10 0.39 4.06
N ALA A 78 -2.51 0.32 5.33
CA ALA A 78 -3.65 -0.50 5.77
C ALA A 78 -5.00 0.11 5.38
N TYR A 79 -5.15 1.42 5.52
CA TYR A 79 -6.45 2.09 5.31
C TYR A 79 -7.01 1.88 3.89
N PRO A 80 -6.28 2.16 2.79
CA PRO A 80 -6.77 1.91 1.44
C PRO A 80 -7.05 0.45 1.12
N LEU A 81 -6.30 -0.50 1.71
CA LEU A 81 -6.56 -1.93 1.54
C LEU A 81 -7.91 -2.31 2.16
N ALA A 82 -8.19 -1.82 3.36
CA ALA A 82 -9.45 -2.02 4.04
C ALA A 82 -10.62 -1.36 3.29
N THR A 83 -10.46 -0.10 2.85
CA THR A 83 -11.52 0.59 2.09
C THR A 83 -11.82 -0.13 0.77
N GLY A 84 -10.80 -0.63 0.07
CA GLY A 84 -11.02 -1.44 -1.14
C GLY A 84 -11.91 -2.67 -0.89
N SER A 85 -11.71 -3.36 0.24
CA SER A 85 -12.55 -4.49 0.65
C SER A 85 -13.98 -4.05 0.98
N VAL A 86 -14.17 -2.86 1.57
CA VAL A 86 -15.51 -2.29 1.79
C VAL A 86 -16.23 -2.06 0.45
N TYR A 87 -15.56 -1.46 -0.53
CA TYR A 87 -16.12 -1.24 -1.88
C TYR A 87 -16.38 -2.53 -2.66
N LEU A 88 -15.70 -3.63 -2.32
CA LEU A 88 -15.96 -4.94 -2.92
C LEU A 88 -17.19 -5.61 -2.30
N LEU A 89 -17.32 -5.57 -0.97
CA LEU A 89 -18.30 -6.35 -0.22
C LEU A 89 -19.65 -5.64 -0.04
N HIS A 90 -19.67 -4.31 -0.07
CA HIS A 90 -20.87 -3.52 0.21
C HIS A 90 -21.37 -2.74 -1.02
N LYS A 91 -22.66 -2.39 -1.00
CA LYS A 91 -23.25 -1.47 -1.99
C LYS A 91 -22.55 -0.12 -1.94
N ARG A 92 -22.40 0.54 -3.10
CA ARG A 92 -21.70 1.84 -3.24
C ARG A 92 -22.08 2.88 -2.18
N LYS A 93 -23.37 3.05 -1.87
CA LYS A 93 -23.84 4.00 -0.86
C LYS A 93 -23.21 3.75 0.52
N LEU A 94 -23.27 2.50 1.01
CA LEU A 94 -22.68 2.13 2.29
C LEU A 94 -21.16 2.27 2.26
N ALA A 95 -20.52 1.86 1.16
CA ALA A 95 -19.08 2.01 1.01
C ALA A 95 -18.63 3.47 1.07
N HIS A 96 -19.34 4.39 0.42
CA HIS A 96 -19.06 5.82 0.50
C HIS A 96 -19.23 6.37 1.92
N THR A 97 -20.32 6.02 2.61
CA THR A 97 -20.56 6.47 3.99
C THR A 97 -19.49 5.94 4.95
N LEU A 98 -19.16 4.65 4.89
CA LEU A 98 -18.14 4.06 5.74
C LEU A 98 -16.76 4.66 5.47
N THR A 99 -16.40 4.86 4.19
CA THR A 99 -15.14 5.51 3.83
C THR A 99 -15.07 6.93 4.40
N ALA A 100 -16.14 7.71 4.25
CA ALA A 100 -16.19 9.10 4.71
C ALA A 100 -16.15 9.25 6.24
N ILE A 101 -16.74 8.31 6.99
CA ILE A 101 -16.70 8.34 8.47
C ILE A 101 -15.33 7.89 9.00
N SER A 102 -14.65 7.01 8.28
CA SER A 102 -13.35 6.46 8.69
C SER A 102 -12.15 7.36 8.41
N MET A 103 -12.37 8.50 7.76
CA MET A 103 -11.35 9.42 7.27
C MET A 103 -11.26 10.65 8.18
#